data_AF-A0A1C3US13-F1
#
_entry.id   AF-A0A1C3US13-F1
#
_cell.length_a   1.000
_cell.length_b   1.000
_cell.length_c   1.000
_cell.angle_alpha   90.00
_cell.angle_beta   90.00
_cell.angle_gamma   90.00
#
_symmetry.space_group_name_H-M   'P 1'
#
loop_
_entity.id
_entity.type
_entity.pdbx_description
1 polymer ?
#
loop_
_entity_poly.entity_id
_entity_poly.type
_entity_poly.pdbx_seq_one_letter_code
_entity_poly.pdbx_strand_id
1 'polypeptide(L)'
;MFSDQGKGPPPKGPMDPELLEIIYKNVEMVHKAARLKTPPHKLAVIAAEMYNELLGRVVDVRDRAIVEAVIPILGNELRKRLLEATSEPGSGKRSAS
;
A
#
# COMPACT_ATOMS: atom_id res chain seq x y z
N MET A 1 -10.86 40.27 -3.65
CA MET A 1 -10.16 39.01 -3.98
C MET A 1 -10.22 38.14 -2.74
N PHE A 2 -11.18 37.23 -2.66
CA PHE A 2 -11.37 36.39 -1.46
C PHE A 2 -10.47 35.17 -1.54
N SER A 3 -9.78 34.95 -0.44
CA SER A 3 -8.62 34.08 -0.26
C SER A 3 -8.89 32.60 -0.59
N ASP A 4 -7.94 32.03 -1.31
CA ASP A 4 -7.74 30.60 -1.49
C ASP A 4 -7.21 29.99 -0.17
N GLN A 5 -8.06 29.39 0.66
CA GLN A 5 -7.65 28.47 1.74
C GLN A 5 -8.81 27.51 2.08
N GLY A 6 -8.61 26.20 1.90
CA GLY A 6 -9.45 25.21 2.59
C GLY A 6 -9.95 23.99 1.82
N LYS A 7 -9.25 23.49 0.80
CA LYS A 7 -9.53 22.14 0.24
C LYS A 7 -8.31 21.24 0.26
N GLY A 8 -7.66 21.15 1.42
CA GLY A 8 -6.92 19.93 1.74
C GLY A 8 -7.93 18.80 2.01
N PRO A 9 -7.63 17.54 1.64
CA PRO A 9 -8.50 16.43 2.01
C PRO A 9 -8.67 16.41 3.54
N PRO A 10 -9.85 16.04 4.05
CA PRO A 10 -10.09 15.97 5.49
C PRO A 10 -9.00 15.13 6.19
N PRO A 11 -8.67 15.42 7.45
CA PRO A 11 -7.70 14.64 8.18
C PRO A 11 -8.14 13.17 8.14
N LYS A 12 -7.31 12.34 7.52
CA LYS A 12 -7.40 10.88 7.58
C LYS A 12 -7.47 10.55 9.06
N GLY A 13 -8.56 9.93 9.49
CA GLY A 13 -8.84 9.67 10.91
C GLY A 13 -7.72 8.91 11.62
N PRO A 14 -7.84 8.68 12.94
CA PRO A 14 -6.86 7.85 13.66
C PRO A 14 -6.66 6.52 12.94
N MET A 15 -5.41 6.06 12.92
CA MET A 15 -5.00 4.83 12.27
C MET A 15 -5.79 3.64 12.84
N ASP A 16 -6.48 2.92 11.96
CA ASP A 16 -7.31 1.78 12.33
C ASP A 16 -6.49 0.48 12.35
N PRO A 17 -6.31 -0.18 13.51
CA PRO A 17 -5.56 -1.42 13.62
C PRO A 17 -6.10 -2.56 12.76
N GLU A 18 -7.43 -2.67 12.61
CA GLU A 18 -8.05 -3.74 11.82
C GLU A 18 -7.72 -3.59 10.34
N LEU A 19 -7.77 -2.35 9.83
CA LEU A 19 -7.38 -2.05 8.46
C LEU A 19 -5.91 -2.41 8.19
N LEU A 20 -5.01 -2.12 9.13
CA LEU A 20 -3.61 -2.52 9.00
C LEU A 20 -3.43 -4.03 8.96
N GLU A 21 -4.19 -4.76 9.78
CA GLU A 21 -4.14 -6.23 9.79
C GLU A 21 -4.61 -6.79 8.44
N ILE A 22 -5.69 -6.25 7.87
CA ILE A 22 -6.20 -6.64 6.55
C ILE A 22 -5.14 -6.37 5.47
N ILE A 23 -4.53 -5.19 5.48
CA ILE A 23 -3.46 -4.83 4.54
C ILE A 23 -2.26 -5.76 4.70
N TYR A 24 -1.83 -6.03 5.94
CA TYR A 24 -0.73 -6.95 6.21
C TYR A 24 -1.01 -8.36 5.68
N LYS A 25 -2.20 -8.90 5.95
CA LYS A 25 -2.64 -10.20 5.42
C LYS A 25 -2.64 -10.21 3.89
N ASN A 26 -3.07 -9.13 3.25
CA ASN A 26 -3.03 -9.01 1.79
C ASN A 26 -1.60 -9.04 1.25
N VAL A 27 -0.70 -8.23 1.83
CA VAL A 27 0.74 -8.22 1.48
C VAL A 27 1.37 -9.58 1.68
N GLU A 28 1.10 -10.25 2.81
CA GLU A 28 1.61 -11.58 3.09
C GLU A 28 1.11 -12.60 2.08
N MET A 29 -0.19 -12.59 1.73
CA MET A 29 -0.76 -13.46 0.70
C MET A 29 -0.10 -13.26 -0.66
N VAL A 30 0.14 -12.01 -1.07
CA VAL A 30 0.80 -11.68 -2.33
C VAL A 30 2.23 -12.24 -2.36
N HIS A 31 3.00 -12.08 -1.28
CA HIS A 31 4.36 -12.62 -1.19
C HIS A 31 4.39 -14.16 -1.15
N LYS A 32 3.45 -14.78 -0.42
CA LYS A 32 3.27 -16.24 -0.40
C LYS A 32 2.94 -16.78 -1.79
N ALA A 33 2.02 -16.13 -2.51
CA ALA A 33 1.66 -16.50 -3.88
C ALA A 33 2.83 -16.36 -4.86
N ALA A 34 3.70 -15.36 -4.65
CA ALA A 34 4.94 -15.17 -5.39
C ALA A 34 6.10 -16.08 -4.93
N ARG A 35 5.88 -16.97 -3.94
CA ARG A 35 6.89 -17.86 -3.34
C ARG A 35 8.12 -17.11 -2.77
N LEU A 36 7.94 -15.86 -2.36
CA LEU A 36 8.99 -15.04 -1.76
C LEU A 36 9.08 -15.30 -0.26
N LYS A 37 10.29 -15.59 0.24
CA LYS A 37 10.58 -15.72 1.67
C LYS A 37 10.90 -14.36 2.27
N THR A 38 9.88 -13.52 2.43
CA THR A 38 10.04 -12.19 3.04
C THR A 38 9.92 -12.27 4.56
N PRO A 39 10.90 -11.74 5.33
CA PRO A 39 10.81 -11.70 6.78
C PRO A 39 9.59 -10.87 7.28
N PRO A 40 8.97 -11.23 8.42
CA PRO A 40 7.77 -10.55 8.92
C PRO A 40 7.91 -9.05 9.11
N HIS A 41 9.07 -8.57 9.58
CA HIS A 41 9.33 -7.14 9.76
C HIS A 41 9.39 -6.37 8.43
N LYS A 42 9.82 -7.02 7.33
CA LYS A 42 9.78 -6.42 5.99
C LYS A 42 8.35 -6.39 5.44
N LEU A 43 7.55 -7.43 5.70
CA LEU A 43 6.13 -7.43 5.36
C LEU A 43 5.38 -6.28 6.06
N ALA A 44 5.73 -5.97 7.31
CA ALA A 44 5.15 -4.85 8.04
C ALA A 44 5.49 -3.49 7.40
N VAL A 45 6.73 -3.30 6.94
CA VAL A 45 7.13 -2.09 6.19
C VAL A 45 6.32 -1.97 4.90
N ILE A 46 6.20 -3.04 4.12
CA ILE A 46 5.43 -3.04 2.86
C ILE A 46 3.94 -2.79 3.13
N ALA A 47 3.39 -3.32 4.23
CA ALA A 47 2.02 -3.04 4.65
C ALA A 47 1.82 -1.55 4.98
N ALA A 48 2.78 -0.91 5.65
CA ALA A 48 2.74 0.53 5.90
C ALA A 48 2.82 1.35 4.60
N GLU A 49 3.66 0.94 3.65
CA GLU A 49 3.73 1.55 2.31
C GLU A 49 2.39 1.41 1.56
N MET A 50 1.79 0.23 1.56
CA MET A 50 0.48 -0.01 0.95
C MET A 50 -0.63 0.80 1.64
N TYR A 51 -0.58 0.97 2.95
CA TYR A 51 -1.49 1.86 3.68
C TYR A 51 -1.33 3.32 3.23
N ASN A 52 -0.10 3.80 3.06
CA ASN A 52 0.15 5.14 2.54
C ASN A 52 -0.36 5.30 1.09
N GLU A 53 -0.20 4.28 0.25
CA GLU A 53 -0.78 4.25 -1.10
C GLU A 53 -2.31 4.31 -1.06
N LEU A 54 -2.94 3.54 -0.17
CA LEU A 54 -4.40 3.56 0.04
C LEU A 54 -4.86 4.97 0.43
N LEU A 55 -4.20 5.58 1.40
CA LEU A 55 -4.46 6.96 1.83
C LEU A 55 -4.33 7.96 0.67
N GLY A 56 -3.52 7.70 -0.34
CA GLY A 56 -3.40 8.53 -1.55
C GLY A 56 -4.55 8.35 -2.54
N ARG A 57 -5.29 7.24 -2.48
CA ARG A 57 -6.34 6.87 -3.45
C ARG A 57 -7.76 7.10 -2.94
N VAL A 58 -7.97 6.98 -1.63
CA VAL A 58 -9.30 7.13 -1.03
C VAL A 58 -9.49 8.50 -0.42
N VAL A 59 -10.68 9.06 -0.60
CA VAL A 59 -11.06 10.35 0.01
C VAL A 59 -11.23 10.20 1.52
N ASP A 60 -11.80 9.07 1.96
CA ASP A 60 -11.97 8.71 3.37
C ASP A 60 -11.69 7.21 3.57
N VAL A 61 -10.75 6.89 4.47
CA VAL A 61 -10.39 5.50 4.83
C VAL A 61 -11.41 4.83 5.74
N ARG A 62 -12.37 5.59 6.27
CA ARG A 62 -13.49 5.04 7.06
C ARG A 62 -14.59 4.48 6.17
N ASP A 63 -14.59 4.83 4.88
CA ASP A 63 -15.48 4.22 3.91
C ASP A 63 -15.00 2.79 3.60
N ARG A 64 -15.54 1.83 4.36
CA ARG A 64 -15.19 0.42 4.24
C ARG A 64 -15.46 -0.13 2.84
N ALA A 65 -16.56 0.29 2.19
CA ALA A 65 -16.90 -0.21 0.87
C ALA A 65 -15.86 0.21 -0.17
N ILE A 66 -15.41 1.47 -0.13
CA ILE A 66 -14.34 1.96 -1.00
C ILE A 66 -13.02 1.26 -0.66
N VAL A 67 -12.66 1.16 0.61
CA VAL A 67 -11.39 0.55 1.04
C VAL A 67 -11.31 -0.93 0.64
N GLU A 68 -12.37 -1.70 0.87
CA GLU A 68 -12.46 -3.11 0.49
C GLU A 68 -12.37 -3.31 -1.03
N ALA A 69 -12.87 -2.38 -1.83
CA ALA A 69 -12.72 -2.41 -3.27
C ALA A 69 -11.30 -2.08 -3.74
N VAL A 70 -10.58 -1.19 -3.02
CA VAL A 70 -9.24 -0.72 -3.41
C VAL A 70 -8.13 -1.68 -2.99
N ILE A 71 -8.24 -2.35 -1.84
CA ILE A 71 -7.21 -3.27 -1.33
C ILE A 71 -6.80 -4.36 -2.36
N PRO A 72 -7.74 -5.07 -3.02
CA PRO A 72 -7.38 -6.06 -4.04
C PRO A 72 -6.62 -5.46 -5.23
N ILE A 73 -6.91 -4.21 -5.60
CA ILE A 73 -6.23 -3.51 -6.69
C ILE A 73 -4.78 -3.24 -6.29
N LEU A 74 -4.55 -2.70 -5.09
CA LEU A 74 -3.21 -2.47 -4.54
C LEU A 74 -2.41 -3.78 -4.43
N GLY A 75 -3.06 -4.87 -3.99
CA GLY A 75 -2.45 -6.20 -3.94
C GLY A 75 -2.02 -6.72 -5.32
N ASN A 76 -2.84 -6.53 -6.35
CA ASN A 76 -2.50 -6.92 -7.72
C ASN A 76 -1.34 -6.09 -8.29
N GLU A 77 -1.30 -4.79 -7.99
CA GLU A 77 -0.19 -3.93 -8.39
C GLU A 77 1.11 -4.28 -7.66
N LEU A 78 1.03 -4.59 -6.36
CA LEU A 78 2.18 -5.13 -5.62
C LEU A 78 2.69 -6.43 -6.26
N ARG A 79 1.78 -7.36 -6.58
CA ARG A 79 2.15 -8.59 -7.27
C ARG A 79 2.84 -8.31 -8.61
N LYS A 80 2.33 -7.35 -9.39
CA LYS A 80 2.93 -6.94 -10.66
C LYS A 80 4.35 -6.41 -10.47
N ARG A 81 4.55 -5.49 -9.51
CA ARG A 81 5.87 -4.94 -9.14
C ARG A 81 6.85 -6.04 -8.73
N LEU A 82 6.39 -7.02 -7.96
CA LEU A 82 7.23 -8.17 -7.57
C LEU A 82 7.62 -9.03 -8.77
N LEU A 83 6.69 -9.32 -9.68
CA LEU A 83 6.98 -10.08 -10.90
C LEU A 83 7.98 -9.35 -11.80
N GLU A 84 7.82 -8.04 -11.98
CA GLU A 84 8.76 -7.19 -12.72
C GLU A 84 10.15 -7.23 -12.08
N ALA A 85 10.24 -7.04 -10.75
CA ALA A 85 11.50 -7.09 -10.01
C ALA A 85 12.19 -8.47 -10.08
N THR A 86 11.43 -9.57 -10.15
CA THR A 86 12.01 -10.92 -10.36
C THR A 86 12.44 -11.17 -11.80
N SER A 87 11.82 -10.49 -12.78
CA SER A 87 12.12 -10.63 -14.20
C SER A 87 13.34 -9.79 -14.62
N GLU A 88 13.65 -8.73 -13.86
CA GLU A 88 14.85 -7.89 -14.04
C GLU A 88 15.76 -7.92 -12.79
N PRO A 89 16.50 -9.02 -12.55
CA PRO A 89 17.44 -9.10 -11.44
C PRO A 89 18.68 -8.21 -11.69
N GLY A 90 18.54 -6.89 -11.51
CA GLY A 90 19.65 -5.96 -11.78
C GLY A 90 19.43 -4.46 -11.55
N SER A 91 18.20 -3.96 -11.41
CA SER A 91 17.95 -2.51 -11.35
C SER A 91 18.26 -1.85 -9.99
N GLY A 92 18.19 -2.61 -8.88
CA GLY A 92 18.35 -2.07 -7.52
C GLY A 92 19.75 -1.55 -7.13
N LYS A 93 20.76 -1.62 -8.00
CA LYS A 93 22.12 -1.13 -7.73
C LYS A 93 22.43 0.25 -8.33
N ARG A 94 21.48 0.91 -9.00
CA ARG A 94 21.71 2.23 -9.65
C ARG A 94 20.63 3.25 -9.34
N SER A 95 20.33 3.49 -8.06
CA SER A 95 19.59 4.69 -7.64
C SER A 95 19.96 5.06 -6.20
N ALA A 96 21.27 5.15 -5.95
CA ALA A 96 21.79 5.98 -4.88
C ALA A 96 22.73 6.98 -5.58
N SER A 97 22.21 8.18 -5.81
CA SER A 97 22.97 9.39 -6.14
C SER A 97 22.49 10.46 -5.18
#